data_AF-A0A957BZ37-F1
#
_entry.id   AF-A0A957BZ37-F1
#
_cell.length_a   1.000
_cell.length_b   1.000
_cell.length_c   1.000
_cell.angle_alpha   90.00
_cell.angle_beta   90.00
_cell.angle_gamma   90.00
#
_symmetry.space_group_name_H-M   'P 1'
#
loop_
_entity.id
_entity.type
_entity.pdbx_description
1 polymer ?
#
loop_
_entity_poly.entity_id
_entity_poly.type
_entity_poly.pdbx_seq_one_letter_code
_entity_poly.pdbx_strand_id
1 'polypeptide(L)'
;MVKTEQNAENIFNITNPEEYRTQVLHYHNRLSRLYLSVFKGQNQAPAFYLLFSDVGFLDCPMSWQGAQFDIAPEEECIRLLLETGLIGRAVLQFPRAYASITDYAKLYMGQSSGERPVRIIASSANMLRSLPSDIA
;
A
#
# COMPACT_ATOMS: atom_id res chain seq x y z
N MET A 1 8.25 -1.05 14.08
CA MET A 1 7.15 -0.08 14.23
C MET A 1 6.78 0.39 12.84
N VAL A 2 5.49 0.51 12.50
CA VAL A 2 5.06 0.99 11.17
C VAL A 2 4.79 2.50 11.26
N LYS A 3 5.30 3.28 10.32
CA LYS A 3 5.05 4.73 10.24
C LYS A 3 3.69 4.98 9.61
N THR A 4 2.97 5.97 10.12
CA THR A 4 1.61 6.30 9.66
C THR A 4 1.44 7.74 9.21
N GLU A 5 2.50 8.55 9.34
CA GLU A 5 2.46 9.98 8.99
C GLU A 5 2.57 10.19 7.48
N GLN A 6 2.00 11.29 6.99
CA GLN A 6 2.12 11.68 5.59
C GLN A 6 3.59 11.96 5.25
N ASN A 7 4.00 11.68 4.00
CA ASN A 7 5.40 11.78 3.56
C ASN A 7 6.36 10.83 4.30
N ALA A 8 5.85 9.86 5.07
CA ALA A 8 6.72 8.90 5.72
C ALA A 8 7.36 7.97 4.69
N GLU A 9 8.69 7.96 4.66
CA GLU A 9 9.47 7.04 3.84
C GLU A 9 9.74 5.73 4.58
N ASN A 10 9.83 4.63 3.82
CA ASN A 10 10.08 3.28 4.30
C ASN A 10 9.24 2.97 5.54
N ILE A 11 7.92 2.99 5.39
CA ILE A 11 6.98 2.92 6.50
C ILE A 11 7.10 1.65 7.32
N PHE A 12 7.63 0.58 6.72
CA PHE A 12 7.85 -0.71 7.35
C PHE A 12 9.22 -0.82 8.04
N ASN A 13 10.08 0.19 7.93
CA ASN A 13 11.46 0.19 8.43
C ASN A 13 12.25 -1.03 7.96
N ILE A 14 12.14 -1.38 6.67
CA ILE A 14 12.86 -2.50 6.08
C ILE A 14 14.28 -2.05 5.75
N THR A 15 15.27 -2.79 6.24
CA THR A 15 16.69 -2.58 5.87
C THR A 15 16.96 -3.17 4.49
N ASN A 16 17.63 -2.40 3.62
CA ASN A 16 17.93 -2.78 2.22
C ASN A 16 16.68 -3.29 1.46
N PRO A 17 15.61 -2.48 1.37
CA PRO A 17 14.34 -2.91 0.77
C PRO A 17 14.46 -3.38 -0.68
N GLU A 18 15.49 -2.94 -1.40
CA GLU A 18 15.84 -3.34 -2.76
C GLU A 18 16.29 -4.80 -2.88
N GLU A 19 16.74 -5.44 -1.80
CA GLU A 19 17.13 -6.87 -1.79
C GLU A 19 15.91 -7.82 -1.77
N TYR A 20 14.71 -7.28 -1.59
CA TYR A 20 13.48 -8.06 -1.46
C TYR A 20 12.69 -8.10 -2.75
N ARG A 21 11.97 -9.20 -2.97
CA ARG A 21 10.92 -9.32 -3.98
C ARG A 21 9.57 -9.34 -3.29
N THR A 22 8.63 -8.53 -3.75
CA THR A 22 7.25 -8.52 -3.26
C THR A 22 6.32 -9.13 -4.29
N GLN A 23 5.35 -9.92 -3.82
CA GLN A 23 4.36 -10.58 -4.65
C GLN A 23 2.97 -10.42 -4.05
N VAL A 24 1.97 -10.17 -4.89
CA VAL A 24 0.56 -10.24 -4.49
C VAL A 24 0.22 -11.68 -4.14
N LEU A 25 -0.12 -11.92 -2.87
CA LEU A 25 -0.52 -13.23 -2.39
C LEU A 25 -2.03 -13.42 -2.55
N HIS A 26 -2.81 -12.51 -1.98
CA HIS A 26 -4.26 -12.63 -1.94
C HIS A 26 -4.93 -11.27 -1.80
N TYR A 27 -6.07 -11.11 -2.48
CA TYR A 27 -6.94 -9.95 -2.31
C TYR A 27 -8.34 -10.39 -1.91
N HIS A 28 -8.74 -10.06 -0.67
CA HIS A 28 -10.02 -10.46 -0.11
C HIS A 28 -11.08 -9.37 -0.33
N ASN A 29 -11.81 -9.47 -1.45
CA ASN A 29 -12.76 -8.46 -1.92
C ASN A 29 -13.78 -7.99 -0.88
N ARG A 30 -14.36 -8.90 -0.07
CA ARG A 30 -15.41 -8.54 0.91
C ARG A 30 -14.90 -7.73 2.10
N LEU A 31 -13.62 -7.84 2.40
CA LEU A 31 -12.98 -7.14 3.53
C LEU A 31 -12.03 -6.05 3.04
N SER A 32 -11.91 -5.88 1.72
CA SER A 32 -10.95 -5.00 1.07
C SER A 32 -9.54 -5.14 1.65
N ARG A 33 -9.05 -6.38 1.82
CA ARG A 33 -7.72 -6.67 2.36
C ARG A 33 -6.78 -7.20 1.29
N LEU A 34 -5.62 -6.58 1.18
CA LEU A 34 -4.54 -7.02 0.32
C LEU A 34 -3.41 -7.60 1.16
N TYR A 35 -3.06 -8.85 0.87
CA TYR A 35 -1.92 -9.54 1.45
C TYR A 35 -0.82 -9.65 0.39
N LEU A 36 0.39 -9.24 0.78
CA LEU A 36 1.60 -9.39 -0.02
C LEU A 36 2.57 -10.32 0.70
N SER A 37 3.23 -11.18 -0.07
CA SER A 37 4.37 -11.98 0.40
C SER A 37 5.66 -11.28 0.03
N VAL A 38 6.59 -11.17 0.98
CA VAL A 38 7.89 -10.53 0.77
C VAL A 38 9.00 -11.56 0.96
N PHE A 39 9.81 -11.75 -0.08
CA PHE A 39 10.89 -12.72 -0.14
C PHE A 39 12.23 -12.00 -0.12
N LYS A 40 13.24 -12.54 0.57
CA LYS A 40 14.61 -12.00 0.53
C LYS A 40 15.46 -12.77 -0.47
N GLY A 41 16.08 -12.08 -1.42
CA GLY A 41 16.92 -12.70 -2.45
C GLY A 41 16.19 -13.79 -3.23
N GLN A 42 16.78 -15.00 -3.29
CA GLN A 42 16.24 -16.15 -4.04
C GLN A 42 15.47 -17.14 -3.15
N ASN A 43 15.12 -16.76 -1.92
CA ASN A 43 14.43 -17.65 -1.00
C ASN A 43 13.03 -18.01 -1.51
N GLN A 44 12.65 -19.28 -1.34
CA GLN A 44 11.31 -19.77 -1.69
C GLN A 44 10.27 -19.50 -0.59
N ALA A 45 10.69 -19.32 0.66
CA ALA A 45 9.82 -18.96 1.76
C ALA A 45 9.79 -17.43 1.95
N PRO A 46 8.61 -16.82 2.20
CA PRO A 46 8.51 -15.42 2.55
C PRO A 46 9.28 -15.12 3.85
N ALA A 47 10.01 -14.00 3.87
CA ALA A 47 10.64 -13.48 5.09
C ALA A 47 9.59 -12.86 6.03
N PHE A 48 8.57 -12.21 5.45
CA PHE A 48 7.42 -11.64 6.14
C PHE A 48 6.31 -11.34 5.13
N TYR A 49 5.18 -10.85 5.64
CA TYR A 49 4.03 -10.45 4.84
C TYR A 49 3.65 -9.00 5.11
N LEU A 50 3.01 -8.36 4.13
CA LEU A 50 2.42 -7.04 4.28
C LEU A 50 0.90 -7.15 4.13
N LEU A 51 0.18 -6.45 4.99
CA LEU A 51 -1.28 -6.34 4.96
C LEU A 51 -1.68 -4.88 4.77
N PHE A 52 -2.42 -4.60 3.72
CA PHE A 52 -3.15 -3.35 3.53
C PHE A 52 -4.64 -3.59 3.78
N SER A 53 -5.26 -2.75 4.61
CA SER A 53 -6.68 -2.88 4.98
C SER A 53 -7.52 -1.75 4.40
N ASP A 54 -8.81 -2.03 4.16
CA ASP A 54 -9.76 -1.10 3.54
C ASP A 54 -9.23 -0.52 2.22
N VAL A 55 -8.68 -1.40 1.39
CA VAL A 55 -8.10 -1.06 0.09
C VAL A 55 -9.21 -0.55 -0.84
N GLY A 56 -9.12 0.72 -1.20
CA GLY A 56 -10.02 1.37 -2.16
C GLY A 56 -9.48 1.34 -3.60
N PHE A 57 -8.16 1.26 -3.76
CA PHE A 57 -7.50 1.25 -5.07
C PHE A 57 -6.21 0.42 -5.01
N LEU A 58 -5.93 -0.31 -6.08
CA LEU A 58 -4.70 -1.06 -6.28
C LEU A 58 -4.26 -0.98 -7.74
N ASP A 59 -3.05 -0.49 -7.97
CA ASP A 59 -2.36 -0.55 -9.25
C ASP A 59 -0.93 -1.04 -9.02
N CYS A 60 -0.71 -2.32 -9.32
CA CYS A 60 0.58 -2.97 -9.14
C CYS A 60 0.73 -4.17 -10.11
N PRO A 61 1.96 -4.54 -10.49
CA PRO A 61 2.19 -5.86 -11.07
C PRO A 61 1.93 -6.95 -10.02
N MET A 62 1.73 -8.19 -10.47
CA MET A 62 1.57 -9.34 -9.56
C MET A 62 2.84 -9.62 -8.74
N SER A 63 4.02 -9.26 -9.25
CA SER A 63 5.31 -9.37 -8.58
C SER A 63 6.23 -8.23 -9.01
N TRP A 64 7.08 -7.75 -8.11
CA TRP A 64 8.10 -6.74 -8.40
C TRP A 64 9.31 -6.85 -7.46
N GLN A 65 10.42 -6.22 -7.86
CA GLN A 65 11.60 -6.04 -7.01
C GLN A 65 11.41 -4.79 -6.13
N GLY A 66 11.71 -4.93 -4.84
CA GLY A 66 11.55 -3.90 -3.83
C GLY A 66 10.46 -4.23 -2.82
N ALA A 67 10.70 -3.84 -1.56
CA ALA A 67 9.69 -3.86 -0.49
C ALA A 67 9.58 -2.50 0.23
N GLN A 68 10.17 -1.44 -0.33
CA GLN A 68 10.02 -0.09 0.21
C GLN A 68 8.63 0.44 -0.15
N PHE A 69 7.92 0.89 0.86
CA PHE A 69 6.68 1.64 0.72
C PHE A 69 6.79 2.96 1.46
N ASP A 70 6.35 4.01 0.81
CA ASP A 70 6.27 5.37 1.33
C ASP A 70 4.80 5.81 1.38
N ILE A 71 4.45 6.77 2.24
CA ILE A 71 3.14 7.43 2.20
C ILE A 71 3.29 8.73 1.40
N ALA A 72 2.58 8.84 0.29
CA ALA A 72 2.58 10.03 -0.55
C ALA A 72 1.92 11.24 0.15
N PRO A 73 2.17 12.47 -0.32
CA PRO A 73 1.43 13.65 0.15
C PRO A 73 -0.08 13.49 -0.04
N GLU A 74 -0.86 14.15 0.82
CA GLU A 74 -2.34 14.13 0.77
C GLU A 74 -2.89 14.59 -0.58
N GLU A 75 -2.27 15.61 -1.17
CA GLU A 75 -2.67 16.14 -2.49
C GLU A 75 -2.55 15.08 -3.59
N GLU A 76 -1.53 14.23 -3.54
CA GLU A 76 -1.36 13.13 -4.49
C GLU A 76 -2.41 12.04 -4.28
N CYS A 77 -2.75 11.75 -3.02
CA CYS A 77 -3.83 10.82 -2.68
C CYS A 77 -5.18 11.31 -3.23
N ILE A 78 -5.54 12.58 -2.95
CA ILE A 78 -6.78 13.20 -3.45
C ILE A 78 -6.81 13.22 -4.98
N ARG A 79 -5.70 13.59 -5.63
CA ARG A 79 -5.60 13.56 -7.09
C ARG A 79 -5.91 12.18 -7.64
N LEU A 80 -5.31 11.13 -7.08
CA LEU A 80 -5.55 9.76 -7.53
C LEU A 80 -6.99 9.30 -7.24
N LEU A 81 -7.57 9.66 -6.09
CA LEU A 81 -8.98 9.37 -5.77
C LEU A 81 -9.95 10.01 -6.77
N LEU A 82 -9.65 11.23 -7.24
CA LEU A 82 -10.44 11.93 -8.27
C LEU A 82 -10.27 11.29 -9.65
N GLU A 83 -9.03 10.96 -10.04
CA GLU A 83 -8.71 10.33 -11.33
C GLU A 83 -9.37 8.96 -11.48
N THR A 84 -9.42 8.19 -10.38
CA THR A 84 -10.02 6.85 -10.33
C THR A 84 -11.54 6.88 -10.16
N GLY A 85 -12.12 8.06 -9.90
CA GLY A 85 -13.55 8.22 -9.66
C GLY A 85 -14.04 7.69 -8.30
N LEU A 86 -13.12 7.37 -7.38
CA LEU A 86 -13.46 6.98 -6.00
C LEU A 86 -14.11 8.12 -5.22
N ILE A 87 -13.76 9.36 -5.56
CA ILE A 87 -14.44 10.56 -5.06
C ILE A 87 -14.81 11.48 -6.22
N GLY A 88 -15.91 12.21 -6.08
CA GLY A 88 -16.37 13.18 -7.07
C GLY A 88 -15.68 14.54 -6.92
N ARG A 89 -15.61 15.31 -8.02
CA ARG A 89 -15.07 16.69 -8.04
C ARG A 89 -15.79 17.65 -7.09
N ALA A 90 -17.02 17.34 -6.67
CA ALA A 90 -17.77 18.12 -5.69
C ALA A 90 -17.04 18.23 -4.35
N VAL A 91 -16.23 17.22 -3.99
CA VAL A 91 -15.41 17.25 -2.78
C VAL A 91 -14.46 18.45 -2.78
N LEU A 92 -14.11 18.95 -3.97
CA LEU A 92 -13.18 20.07 -4.10
C LEU A 92 -13.72 21.38 -3.51
N GLN A 93 -15.04 21.47 -3.36
CA GLN A 93 -15.75 22.64 -2.82
C GLN A 93 -15.80 22.63 -1.29
N PHE A 94 -15.39 21.53 -0.65
CA PHE A 94 -15.48 21.35 0.81
C PHE A 94 -14.10 21.01 1.38
N PRO A 95 -13.27 22.01 1.71
CA PRO A 95 -11.90 21.78 2.21
C PRO A 95 -11.81 20.86 3.43
N ARG A 96 -12.83 20.87 4.29
CA ARG A 96 -12.90 19.99 5.46
C ARG A 96 -13.15 18.51 5.12
N ALA A 97 -13.80 18.24 3.99
CA ALA A 97 -14.03 16.88 3.53
C ALA A 97 -12.72 16.21 3.09
N TYR A 98 -11.74 16.98 2.59
CA TYR A 98 -10.42 16.45 2.25
C TYR A 98 -9.71 15.85 3.45
N ALA A 99 -9.57 16.62 4.53
CA ALA A 99 -8.88 16.19 5.74
C ALA A 99 -9.49 14.91 6.30
N SER A 100 -10.83 14.84 6.34
CA SER A 100 -11.51 13.62 6.79
C SER A 100 -11.22 12.43 5.88
N ILE A 101 -11.14 12.60 4.56
CA ILE A 101 -10.82 11.50 3.64
C ILE A 101 -9.36 11.05 3.80
N THR A 102 -8.42 11.99 3.87
CA THR A 102 -6.98 11.70 3.96
C THR A 102 -6.54 11.19 5.34
N ASP A 103 -7.32 11.48 6.39
CA ASP A 103 -7.17 10.86 7.71
C ASP A 103 -7.42 9.34 7.65
N TYR A 104 -8.46 8.93 6.91
CA TYR A 104 -8.90 7.53 6.80
C TYR A 104 -8.32 6.77 5.61
N ALA A 105 -7.79 7.45 4.58
CA ALA A 105 -7.24 6.82 3.39
C ALA A 105 -5.89 7.44 3.03
N LYS A 106 -4.88 6.58 2.86
CA LYS A 106 -3.51 6.98 2.51
C LYS A 106 -3.11 6.36 1.19
N LEU A 107 -2.32 7.09 0.41
CA LEU A 107 -1.69 6.59 -0.79
C LEU A 107 -0.32 6.03 -0.45
N TYR A 108 -0.20 4.71 -0.48
CA TYR A 108 1.05 3.99 -0.33
C TYR A 108 1.71 3.81 -1.70
N MET A 109 2.95 4.26 -1.80
CA MET A 109 3.76 4.20 -3.01
C MET A 109 4.86 3.18 -2.82
N GLY A 110 4.83 2.10 -3.60
CA GLY A 110 5.89 1.10 -3.62
C GLY A 110 6.84 1.32 -4.79
N GLN A 111 8.14 1.28 -4.51
CA GLN A 111 9.14 1.29 -5.58
C GLN A 111 9.12 -0.06 -6.30
N SER A 112 9.13 0.01 -7.64
CA SER A 112 9.28 -1.14 -8.53
C SER A 112 10.43 -0.85 -9.47
N SER A 113 11.26 -1.84 -9.77
CA SER A 113 12.33 -1.72 -10.77
C SER A 113 11.82 -1.55 -12.21
N GLY A 114 10.50 -1.64 -12.44
CA GLY A 114 9.87 -1.38 -13.73
C GLY A 114 9.34 0.06 -13.87
N GLU A 115 8.83 0.40 -15.05
CA GLU A 115 8.38 1.76 -15.37
C GLU A 115 7.14 2.24 -14.60
N ARG A 116 6.37 1.32 -13.97
CA ARG A 116 5.12 1.66 -13.28
C ARG A 116 5.27 1.45 -11.76
N PRO A 117 5.13 2.51 -10.93
CA PRO A 117 5.19 2.38 -9.49
C PRO A 117 3.98 1.61 -8.95
N VAL A 118 4.14 0.98 -7.80
CA VAL A 118 3.04 0.36 -7.06
C VAL A 118 2.27 1.46 -6.36
N ARG A 119 0.95 1.50 -6.54
CA ARG A 119 0.07 2.51 -5.94
C ARG A 119 -1.09 1.83 -5.25
N ILE A 120 -1.26 2.07 -3.96
CA ILE A 120 -2.29 1.45 -3.14
C ILE A 120 -2.97 2.55 -2.33
N ILE A 121 -4.30 2.66 -2.43
CA ILE A 121 -5.08 3.48 -1.49
C ILE A 121 -5.69 2.54 -0.46
N ALA A 122 -5.33 2.74 0.80
CA ALA A 122 -5.78 1.91 1.92
C ALA A 122 -5.86 2.72 3.22
N SER A 123 -6.60 2.25 4.22
CA SER A 123 -6.69 2.93 5.52
C SER A 123 -5.44 2.76 6.36
N SER A 124 -4.84 1.57 6.27
CA SER A 124 -3.71 1.17 7.09
C SER A 124 -2.85 0.13 6.37
N ALA A 125 -1.59 0.07 6.78
CA ALA A 125 -0.61 -0.90 6.33
C ALA A 125 0.09 -1.51 7.54
N ASN A 126 0.31 -2.83 7.53
CA ASN A 126 0.94 -3.55 8.63
C ASN A 126 1.90 -4.61 8.12
N MET A 127 2.99 -4.85 8.87
CA MET A 127 3.89 -5.99 8.64
C MET A 127 3.47 -7.16 9.53
N LEU A 128 3.35 -8.35 8.95
CA LEU A 128 2.98 -9.58 9.64
C LEU A 128 4.13 -10.59 9.56
N ARG A 129 4.37 -11.33 10.65
CA ARG A 129 5.33 -12.44 10.67
C ARG A 129 4.75 -13.76 10.16
N SER A 130 3.43 -13.91 10.25
CA SER A 130 2.68 -15.08 9.82
C SER A 130 1.32 -14.66 9.26
N LEU A 131 0.77 -15.47 8.36
CA LEU A 131 -0.58 -15.28 7.85
C LEU A 131 -1.63 -15.79 8.84
N PRO A 132 -2.82 -15.19 8.84
CA PRO A 132 -4.01 -15.80 9.43
C PRO A 132 -4.28 -17.20 8.83
N SER A 133 -4.80 -18.12 9.64
CA SER A 133 -5.02 -19.53 9.25
C SER A 133 -6.03 -19.73 8.12
N ASP A 134 -6.90 -18.75 7.88
CA ASP A 134 -7.89 -18.72 6.80
C ASP A 134 -7.30 -18.32 5.44
N ILE A 135 -6.04 -17.88 5.41
CA ILE A 135 -5.31 -17.47 4.19
C ILE A 135 -4.06 -18.32 3.94
N ALA A 136 -3.51 -18.94 5.00
CA ALA A 136 -2.30 -19.76 4.97
C ALA A 136 -2.44 -21.04 4.14
#